data_AF-A0A6J2DI22-F1
#
_entry.id   AF-A0A6J2DI22-F1
#
_cell.length_a   1.000
_cell.length_b   1.000
_cell.length_c   1.000
_cell.angle_alpha   90.00
_cell.angle_beta   90.00
_cell.angle_gamma   90.00
#
_symmetry.space_group_name_H-M   'P 1'
#
loop_
_entity.id
_entity.type
_entity.pdbx_description
1 polymer ?
#
loop_
_entity_poly.entity_id
_entity_poly.type
_entity_poly.pdbx_seq_one_letter_code
_entity_poly.pdbx_strand_id
1 'polypeptide(L)'
;MAAGAAVRKAAPVLEAPPQHKQLVTLLQMWVVPLYFTIKLYWWRFLSMWGMFSVITSYILFKATRKPLSGRTPRLVYKWFLLIYKLSYALGVVGYLAIMFTMCGFNLLFRIKARDSMDFGIVSLFYGLYYGVMGRDFAEICSDYMASTIGFYSISGMPTRSLSDNVCAVCGQIIVQLDEEGLTENTYQLSCNHVFHEFCIRGWCIVGKKQTCPYCKEKVDLKRMISNPWERTHFLYGQILDWLRYLVAWQPVVIGIVQGINYSLGLE
;
A
#
# COMPACT_ATOMS: atom_id res chain seq x y z
N MET A 1 36.74 -35.26 18.82
CA MET A 1 35.29 -35.12 18.73
C MET A 1 34.97 -33.70 18.28
N ALA A 2 34.80 -33.48 16.97
CA ALA A 2 34.47 -32.17 16.41
C ALA A 2 32.95 -32.12 16.20
N ALA A 3 32.25 -31.32 17.02
CA ALA A 3 30.83 -31.05 16.84
C ALA A 3 30.67 -29.92 15.81
N GLY A 4 30.12 -30.27 14.65
CA GLY A 4 29.92 -29.37 13.52
C GLY A 4 28.91 -28.26 13.83
N ALA A 5 29.31 -27.02 13.56
CA ALA A 5 28.42 -25.87 13.54
C ALA A 5 27.44 -26.01 12.36
N ALA A 6 26.17 -26.25 12.67
CA ALA A 6 25.10 -26.25 11.68
C ALA A 6 24.87 -24.82 11.17
N VAL A 7 25.45 -24.51 10.01
CA VAL A 7 25.11 -23.32 9.22
C VAL A 7 23.63 -23.43 8.84
N ARG A 8 22.77 -22.67 9.52
CA ARG A 8 21.36 -22.49 9.11
C ARG A 8 21.38 -21.83 7.73
N LYS A 9 21.10 -22.61 6.68
CA LYS A 9 20.84 -22.09 5.33
C LYS A 9 19.72 -21.04 5.45
N ALA A 10 20.05 -19.79 5.15
CA ALA A 10 19.07 -18.74 4.97
C ALA A 10 18.06 -19.20 3.92
N ALA A 11 16.78 -19.30 4.31
CA ALA A 11 15.70 -19.55 3.37
C ALA A 11 15.73 -18.47 2.26
N PRO A 12 15.48 -18.83 0.98
CA PRO A 12 15.48 -17.85 -0.09
C PRO A 12 14.55 -16.69 0.31
N VAL A 13 15.12 -15.49 0.31
CA VAL A 13 14.36 -14.25 0.35
C VAL A 13 13.52 -14.30 -0.92
N LEU A 14 12.19 -14.26 -0.77
CA LEU A 14 11.29 -14.03 -1.89
C LEU A 14 11.78 -12.76 -2.59
N GLU A 15 12.45 -12.90 -3.73
CA GLU A 15 12.85 -11.78 -4.57
C GLU A 15 11.59 -10.99 -4.87
N ALA A 16 11.55 -9.75 -4.38
CA ALA A 16 10.54 -8.80 -4.76
C ALA A 16 10.53 -8.72 -6.30
N PRO A 17 9.35 -8.63 -6.95
CA PRO A 17 9.30 -8.42 -8.39
C PRO A 17 10.17 -7.20 -8.74
N PRO A 18 10.92 -7.23 -9.86
CA PRO A 18 11.83 -6.15 -10.20
C PRO A 18 11.07 -4.82 -10.21
N GLN A 19 11.58 -3.82 -9.47
CA GLN A 19 10.94 -2.51 -9.26
C GLN A 19 10.44 -1.87 -10.57
N HIS A 20 11.11 -2.16 -11.68
CA HIS A 20 10.73 -1.76 -13.02
C HIS A 20 9.31 -2.22 -13.42
N LYS A 21 8.91 -3.47 -13.14
CA LYS A 21 7.59 -3.99 -13.52
C LYS A 21 6.45 -3.28 -12.78
N GLN A 22 6.68 -2.95 -11.51
CA GLN A 22 5.68 -2.25 -10.69
C GLN A 22 5.54 -0.78 -11.08
N LEU A 23 6.65 -0.12 -11.45
CA LEU A 23 6.61 1.26 -11.94
C LEU A 23 5.85 1.36 -13.27
N VAL A 24 6.04 0.41 -14.19
CA VAL A 24 5.32 0.37 -15.48
C VAL A 24 3.82 0.22 -15.26
N THR A 25 3.39 -0.72 -14.41
CA THR A 25 1.95 -0.90 -14.12
C THR A 25 1.36 0.32 -13.41
N LEU A 26 2.11 0.97 -12.51
CA LEU A 26 1.67 2.19 -11.84
C LEU A 26 1.50 3.34 -12.82
N LEU A 27 2.48 3.57 -13.70
CA LEU A 27 2.41 4.60 -14.73
C LEU A 27 1.22 4.38 -15.65
N GLN A 28 0.98 3.12 -16.04
CA GLN A 28 -0.17 2.77 -16.86
C GLN A 28 -1.50 3.07 -16.15
N MET A 29 -1.65 2.67 -14.88
CA MET A 29 -2.85 2.95 -14.08
C MET A 29 -3.04 4.45 -13.77
N TRP A 30 -1.98 5.24 -13.81
CA TRP A 30 -2.03 6.67 -13.58
C TRP A 30 -2.42 7.43 -14.86
N VAL A 31 -1.84 7.07 -16.01
CA VAL A 31 -2.02 7.76 -17.30
C VAL A 31 -3.30 7.35 -18.03
N VAL A 32 -3.63 6.05 -18.07
CA VAL A 32 -4.76 5.55 -18.89
C VAL A 32 -6.10 6.13 -18.43
N PRO A 33 -6.48 6.11 -17.14
CA PRO A 33 -7.74 6.70 -16.69
C PRO A 33 -7.78 8.23 -16.90
N LEU A 34 -6.63 8.90 -16.76
CA LEU A 34 -6.53 10.34 -17.01
C LEU A 34 -6.79 10.69 -18.48
N TYR A 35 -6.24 9.91 -19.42
CA TYR A 35 -6.49 10.09 -20.85
C TYR A 35 -7.99 9.99 -21.18
N PHE A 36 -8.66 8.95 -20.71
CA PHE A 36 -10.10 8.76 -20.95
C PHE A 36 -10.96 9.83 -20.28
N THR A 37 -10.63 10.21 -19.04
CA THR A 37 -11.42 11.20 -18.29
C THR A 37 -11.31 12.61 -18.86
N ILE A 38 -10.15 12.97 -19.44
CA ILE A 38 -10.00 14.23 -20.20
C ILE A 38 -10.84 14.18 -21.47
N LYS A 39 -10.77 13.10 -22.24
CA LYS A 39 -11.55 12.94 -23.49
C LYS A 39 -13.06 12.96 -23.25
N LEU A 40 -13.51 12.42 -22.12
CA LEU A 40 -14.92 12.33 -21.73
C LEU A 40 -15.40 13.52 -20.86
N TYR A 41 -14.56 14.54 -20.65
CA TYR A 41 -14.86 15.73 -19.83
C TYR A 41 -15.38 15.42 -18.41
N TRP A 42 -14.84 14.38 -17.77
CA TRP A 42 -15.32 13.95 -16.46
C TRP A 42 -14.65 14.72 -15.31
N TRP A 43 -15.08 15.98 -15.12
CA TRP A 43 -14.46 16.94 -14.20
C TRP A 43 -14.37 16.47 -12.73
N ARG A 44 -15.35 15.70 -12.25
CA ARG A 44 -15.35 15.18 -10.87
C ARG A 44 -14.17 14.27 -10.61
N PHE A 45 -13.88 13.36 -11.54
CA PHE A 45 -12.75 12.46 -11.44
C PHE A 45 -11.44 13.25 -11.51
N LEU A 46 -11.33 14.18 -12.48
CA LEU A 46 -10.12 14.98 -12.67
C LEU A 46 -9.75 15.81 -11.43
N SER A 47 -10.75 16.41 -10.78
CA SER A 47 -10.55 17.17 -9.54
C SER A 47 -10.02 16.28 -8.39
N MET A 48 -10.66 15.13 -8.16
CA MET A 48 -10.24 14.19 -7.11
C MET A 48 -8.85 13.62 -7.39
N TRP A 49 -8.58 13.29 -8.65
CA TRP A 49 -7.30 12.75 -9.11
C TRP A 49 -6.18 13.76 -8.94
N GLY A 50 -6.44 15.03 -9.29
CA GLY A 50 -5.49 16.13 -9.12
C GLY A 50 -5.13 16.35 -7.65
N MET A 51 -6.14 16.43 -6.78
CA MET A 51 -5.93 16.56 -5.33
C MET A 51 -5.13 15.39 -4.77
N PHE A 52 -5.50 14.15 -5.10
CA PHE A 52 -4.79 12.94 -4.67
C PHE A 52 -3.33 12.96 -5.14
N SER A 53 -3.09 13.35 -6.40
CA SER A 53 -1.74 13.38 -6.98
C SER A 53 -0.87 14.46 -6.35
N VAL A 54 -1.40 15.65 -6.07
CA VAL A 54 -0.66 16.73 -5.40
C VAL A 54 -0.25 16.32 -3.99
N ILE A 55 -1.20 15.80 -3.19
CA ILE A 55 -0.92 15.39 -1.81
C ILE A 55 0.07 14.22 -1.80
N THR A 56 -0.15 13.19 -2.62
CA THR A 56 0.73 12.03 -2.69
C THR A 56 2.13 12.40 -3.16
N SER A 57 2.26 13.35 -4.09
CA SER A 57 3.57 13.88 -4.51
C SER A 57 4.30 14.59 -3.37
N TYR A 58 3.59 15.37 -2.55
CA TYR A 58 4.18 15.99 -1.36
C TYR A 58 4.66 14.95 -0.33
N ILE A 59 3.86 13.90 -0.09
CA ILE A 59 4.23 12.80 0.81
C ILE A 59 5.45 12.02 0.27
N LEU A 60 5.48 11.74 -1.04
CA LEU A 60 6.61 11.10 -1.71
C LEU A 60 7.87 11.96 -1.64
N PHE A 61 7.74 13.27 -1.84
CA PHE A 61 8.84 14.22 -1.67
C PHE A 61 9.39 14.14 -0.24
N LYS A 62 8.55 14.15 0.79
CA LYS A 62 9.01 13.98 2.18
C LYS A 62 9.71 12.64 2.41
N ALA A 63 9.18 11.54 1.86
CA ALA A 63 9.73 10.19 2.00
C ALA A 63 11.10 10.00 1.31
N THR A 64 11.39 10.77 0.26
CA THR A 64 12.63 10.66 -0.53
C THR A 64 13.76 11.59 -0.05
N ARG A 65 13.47 12.53 0.87
CA ARG A 65 14.46 13.49 1.38
C ARG A 65 15.48 12.81 2.29
N LYS A 66 16.75 13.22 2.14
CA LYS A 66 17.89 12.81 2.96
C LYS A 66 18.46 14.05 3.68
N PRO A 67 18.69 14.02 5.01
CA PRO A 67 18.33 12.95 5.94
C PRO A 67 16.81 12.86 6.16
N LEU A 68 16.32 11.64 6.45
CA LEU A 68 14.90 11.42 6.74
C LEU A 68 14.57 11.97 8.13
N SER A 69 13.59 12.87 8.23
CA SER A 69 13.12 13.36 9.54
C SER A 69 12.31 12.29 10.25
N GLY A 70 12.44 12.18 11.57
CA GLY A 70 11.80 11.13 12.36
C GLY A 70 10.26 11.14 12.36
N ARG A 71 9.64 12.30 12.11
CA ARG A 71 8.17 12.40 11.97
C ARG A 71 7.66 11.89 10.62
N THR A 72 8.54 11.72 9.63
CA THR A 72 8.17 11.41 8.23
C THR A 72 7.53 10.03 8.06
N PRO A 73 8.08 8.92 8.59
CA PRO A 73 7.45 7.61 8.45
C PRO A 73 6.04 7.57 9.02
N ARG A 74 5.82 8.26 10.14
CA ARG A 74 4.49 8.36 10.75
C ARG A 74 3.50 9.11 9.85
N LEU A 75 3.93 10.22 9.25
CA LEU A 75 3.12 10.98 8.30
C LEU A 75 2.75 10.12 7.08
N VAL A 76 3.73 9.44 6.49
CA VAL A 76 3.56 8.56 5.33
C VAL A 76 2.55 7.45 5.63
N TYR A 77 2.75 6.72 6.74
CA TYR A 77 1.84 5.64 7.13
C TYR A 77 0.44 6.15 7.47
N LYS A 78 0.30 7.31 8.14
CA LYS A 78 -1.02 7.91 8.42
C LYS A 78 -1.76 8.27 7.13
N TRP A 79 -1.09 8.88 6.15
CA TRP A 79 -1.69 9.23 4.86
C TRP A 79 -2.19 7.99 4.11
N PHE A 80 -1.35 6.98 3.93
CA PHE A 80 -1.74 5.78 3.20
C PHE A 80 -2.76 4.92 3.95
N LEU A 81 -2.75 4.95 5.29
CA LEU A 81 -3.80 4.33 6.09
C LEU A 81 -5.15 5.06 5.93
N LEU A 82 -5.15 6.39 5.82
CA LEU A 82 -6.36 7.17 5.53
C LEU A 82 -6.92 6.80 4.15
N ILE A 83 -6.07 6.79 3.12
CA ILE A 83 -6.48 6.38 1.76
C ILE A 83 -7.06 4.98 1.77
N TYR A 84 -6.39 4.03 2.44
CA TYR A 84 -6.90 2.67 2.62
C TYR A 84 -8.29 2.62 3.28
N LYS A 85 -8.51 3.38 4.35
CA LYS A 85 -9.81 3.39 5.06
C LYS A 85 -10.92 3.96 4.18
N LEU A 86 -10.65 5.06 3.48
CA LEU A 86 -11.60 5.67 2.54
C LEU A 86 -11.89 4.74 1.36
N SER A 87 -10.86 4.12 0.78
CA SER A 87 -10.98 3.21 -0.35
C SER A 87 -11.77 1.96 0.01
N TYR A 88 -11.52 1.40 1.20
CA TYR A 88 -12.26 0.28 1.75
C TYR A 88 -13.72 0.64 2.02
N ALA A 89 -13.99 1.78 2.66
CA ALA A 89 -15.35 2.24 2.93
C ALA A 89 -16.15 2.46 1.64
N LEU A 90 -15.57 3.15 0.65
CA LEU A 90 -16.20 3.35 -0.66
C LEU A 90 -16.45 2.03 -1.39
N GLY A 91 -15.50 1.09 -1.32
CA GLY A 91 -15.66 -0.25 -1.90
C GLY A 91 -16.81 -1.03 -1.27
N VAL A 92 -16.91 -1.02 0.06
CA VAL A 92 -18.01 -1.67 0.80
C VAL A 92 -19.35 -1.01 0.49
N VAL A 93 -19.43 0.33 0.53
CA VAL A 93 -20.65 1.08 0.19
C VAL A 93 -21.10 0.79 -1.24
N GLY A 94 -20.16 0.81 -2.19
CA GLY A 94 -20.45 0.49 -3.60
C GLY A 94 -20.96 -0.94 -3.77
N TYR A 95 -20.32 -1.92 -3.14
CA TYR A 95 -20.75 -3.32 -3.16
C TYR A 95 -22.16 -3.49 -2.57
N LEU A 96 -22.41 -2.90 -1.39
CA LEU A 96 -23.72 -2.95 -0.75
C LEU A 96 -24.80 -2.30 -1.62
N ALA A 97 -24.51 -1.16 -2.26
CA ALA A 97 -25.46 -0.50 -3.17
C ALA A 97 -25.83 -1.38 -4.39
N ILE A 98 -24.84 -2.08 -4.96
CA ILE A 98 -25.08 -3.02 -6.07
C ILE A 98 -25.92 -4.20 -5.60
N MET A 99 -25.56 -4.84 -4.48
CA MET A 99 -26.31 -5.98 -3.93
C MET A 99 -27.73 -5.58 -3.56
N PHE A 100 -27.90 -4.42 -2.95
CA PHE A 100 -29.19 -3.86 -2.59
C PHE A 100 -30.10 -3.66 -3.81
N THR A 101 -29.52 -3.22 -4.94
CA THR A 101 -30.27 -3.06 -6.19
C THR A 101 -30.56 -4.40 -6.86
N MET A 102 -29.62 -5.34 -6.86
CA MET A 102 -29.81 -6.70 -7.41
C MET A 102 -30.89 -7.50 -6.67
N CYS A 103 -30.99 -7.36 -5.36
CA CYS A 103 -32.04 -8.00 -4.55
C CYS A 103 -33.42 -7.32 -4.68
N GLY A 104 -33.55 -6.25 -5.48
CA GLY A 104 -34.82 -5.56 -5.70
C GLY A 104 -35.26 -4.64 -4.55
N PHE A 105 -34.49 -4.51 -3.47
CA PHE A 105 -34.83 -3.63 -2.35
C PHE A 105 -34.90 -2.15 -2.74
N ASN A 106 -34.24 -1.76 -3.83
CA ASN A 106 -34.36 -0.44 -4.45
C ASN A 106 -35.83 -0.05 -4.74
N LEU A 107 -36.68 -1.02 -5.12
CA LEU A 107 -38.11 -0.81 -5.36
C LEU A 107 -38.87 -0.36 -4.09
N LEU A 108 -38.42 -0.80 -2.92
CA LEU A 108 -39.03 -0.48 -1.62
C LEU A 108 -38.82 0.99 -1.25
N PHE A 109 -37.73 1.60 -1.72
CA PHE A 109 -37.39 3.00 -1.50
C PHE A 109 -37.74 3.91 -2.68
N ARG A 110 -38.42 3.39 -3.72
CA ARG A 110 -38.79 4.12 -4.95
C ARG A 110 -37.62 4.80 -5.66
N ILE A 111 -36.40 4.27 -5.50
CA ILE A 111 -35.24 4.74 -6.25
C ILE A 111 -35.32 4.09 -7.65
N LYS A 112 -34.68 4.67 -8.67
CA LYS A 112 -34.53 3.98 -9.95
C LYS A 112 -33.39 2.98 -9.85
N ALA A 113 -33.59 1.75 -10.32
CA ALA A 113 -32.56 0.72 -10.34
C ALA A 113 -31.28 1.20 -11.05
N ARG A 114 -31.43 1.89 -12.18
CA ARG A 114 -30.32 2.46 -12.95
C ARG A 114 -29.46 3.41 -12.10
N ASP A 115 -30.08 4.43 -11.49
CA ASP A 115 -29.36 5.46 -10.74
C ASP A 115 -28.59 4.87 -9.54
N SER A 116 -29.17 3.86 -8.87
CA SER A 116 -28.50 3.19 -7.75
C SER A 116 -27.37 2.26 -8.20
N MET A 117 -27.53 1.55 -9.32
CA MET A 117 -26.43 0.78 -9.91
C MET A 117 -25.30 1.69 -10.34
N ASP A 118 -25.59 2.81 -11.01
CA ASP A 118 -24.58 3.78 -11.44
C ASP A 118 -23.81 4.33 -10.24
N PHE A 119 -24.51 4.71 -9.17
CA PHE A 119 -23.87 5.13 -7.91
C PHE A 119 -22.99 4.02 -7.30
N GLY A 120 -23.49 2.78 -7.27
CA GLY A 120 -22.78 1.64 -6.72
C GLY A 120 -21.50 1.30 -7.50
N ILE A 121 -21.60 1.26 -8.83
CA ILE A 121 -20.47 1.00 -9.74
C ILE A 121 -19.44 2.12 -9.63
N VAL A 122 -19.86 3.38 -9.66
CA VAL A 122 -18.94 4.53 -9.55
C VAL A 122 -18.24 4.54 -8.18
N SER A 123 -18.96 4.30 -7.09
CA SER A 123 -18.39 4.24 -5.75
C SER A 123 -17.37 3.10 -5.61
N LEU A 124 -17.70 1.93 -6.16
CA LEU A 124 -16.82 0.76 -6.16
C LEU A 124 -15.57 1.01 -7.03
N PHE A 125 -15.73 1.65 -8.20
CA PHE A 125 -14.61 2.07 -9.05
C PHE A 125 -13.66 3.02 -8.31
N TYR A 126 -14.17 4.07 -7.66
CA TYR A 126 -13.34 4.99 -6.87
C TYR A 126 -12.62 4.29 -5.72
N GLY A 127 -13.33 3.44 -4.98
CA GLY A 127 -12.76 2.67 -3.88
C GLY A 127 -11.64 1.74 -4.34
N LEU A 128 -11.84 0.99 -5.42
CA LEU A 128 -10.82 0.10 -5.93
C LEU A 128 -9.65 0.84 -6.58
N TYR A 129 -9.92 1.88 -7.38
CA TYR A 129 -8.90 2.67 -8.08
C TYR A 129 -7.92 3.33 -7.10
N TYR A 130 -8.44 4.14 -6.17
CA TYR A 130 -7.57 4.80 -5.18
C TYR A 130 -6.98 3.82 -4.17
N GLY A 131 -7.64 2.67 -3.93
CA GLY A 131 -7.09 1.58 -3.13
C GLY A 131 -5.83 0.97 -3.74
N VAL A 132 -5.86 0.63 -5.04
CA VAL A 132 -4.68 0.12 -5.76
C VAL A 132 -3.58 1.17 -5.83
N MET A 133 -3.92 2.39 -6.26
CA MET A 133 -2.95 3.50 -6.37
C MET A 133 -2.29 3.81 -5.02
N GLY A 134 -3.08 3.92 -3.95
CA GLY A 134 -2.59 4.18 -2.61
C GLY A 134 -1.63 3.10 -2.12
N ARG A 135 -1.93 1.82 -2.40
CA ARG A 135 -1.06 0.69 -2.06
C ARG A 135 0.28 0.72 -2.77
N ASP A 136 0.28 0.97 -4.09
CA ASP A 136 1.53 1.04 -4.87
C ASP A 136 2.43 2.21 -4.43
N PHE A 137 1.85 3.40 -4.21
CA PHE A 137 2.63 4.53 -3.69
C PHE A 137 3.14 4.31 -2.28
N ALA A 138 2.38 3.61 -1.43
CA ALA A 138 2.81 3.28 -0.07
C ALA A 138 4.02 2.32 -0.07
N GLU A 139 4.03 1.34 -0.97
CA GLU A 139 5.16 0.42 -1.17
C GLU A 139 6.41 1.18 -1.65
N ILE A 140 6.27 2.06 -2.65
CA ILE A 140 7.36 2.90 -3.15
C ILE A 140 7.91 3.84 -2.06
N CYS A 141 7.05 4.52 -1.30
CA CYS A 141 7.50 5.38 -0.21
C CYS A 141 8.24 4.58 0.87
N SER A 142 7.76 3.37 1.17
CA SER A 142 8.39 2.48 2.14
C SER A 142 9.75 1.98 1.67
N ASP A 143 9.93 1.71 0.38
CA ASP A 143 11.23 1.39 -0.22
C ASP A 143 12.25 2.53 -0.07
N TYR A 144 11.84 3.76 -0.39
CA TYR A 144 12.70 4.93 -0.24
C TYR A 144 13.08 5.18 1.21
N MET A 145 12.11 5.09 2.13
CA MET A 145 12.39 5.20 3.57
C MET A 145 13.32 4.08 4.03
N ALA A 146 13.07 2.83 3.67
CA ALA A 146 13.90 1.68 4.01
C ALA A 146 15.36 1.84 3.53
N SER A 147 15.55 2.32 2.30
CA SER A 147 16.89 2.57 1.74
C SER A 147 17.64 3.70 2.46
N THR A 148 16.92 4.67 3.01
CA THR A 148 17.49 5.80 3.76
C THR A 148 17.77 5.45 5.22
N ILE A 149 16.93 4.60 5.80
CA ILE A 149 17.05 4.08 7.17
C ILE A 149 18.19 3.05 7.25
N GLY A 150 18.38 2.23 6.21
CA GLY A 150 19.28 1.07 6.17
C GLY A 150 20.57 1.22 6.97
N PHE A 151 20.58 0.65 8.18
CA PHE A 151 21.66 0.76 9.17
C PHE A 151 22.85 -0.19 8.92
N TYR A 152 22.88 -0.87 7.78
CA TYR A 152 23.97 -1.77 7.40
C TYR A 152 24.43 -1.53 5.96
N SER A 153 25.73 -1.26 5.81
CA SER A 153 26.44 -1.45 4.55
C SER A 153 26.69 -2.95 4.32
N ILE A 154 26.82 -3.35 3.05
CA ILE A 154 27.12 -4.74 2.65
C ILE A 154 28.44 -5.24 3.27
N SER A 155 29.28 -4.31 3.77
CA SER A 155 30.58 -4.51 4.40
C SER A 155 30.54 -4.84 5.91
N GLY A 156 29.35 -5.00 6.52
CA GLY A 156 29.22 -5.55 7.88
C GLY A 156 29.61 -4.62 9.03
N MET A 157 30.09 -3.39 8.76
CA MET A 157 30.32 -2.38 9.80
C MET A 157 29.09 -1.47 9.97
N PRO A 158 28.46 -1.41 11.15
CA PRO A 158 27.35 -0.51 11.43
C PRO A 158 27.86 0.94 11.44
N THR A 159 27.41 1.75 10.49
CA THR A 159 27.80 3.18 10.39
C THR A 159 27.11 4.06 11.44
N ARG A 160 26.13 3.53 12.18
CA ARG A 160 25.42 4.22 13.27
C ARG A 160 25.04 3.23 14.36
N SER A 161 25.58 3.40 15.57
CA SER A 161 25.06 2.75 16.77
C SER A 161 23.78 3.48 17.21
N LEU A 162 22.62 2.86 17.00
CA LEU A 162 21.37 3.37 17.55
C LEU A 162 21.31 2.97 19.03
N SER A 163 21.00 3.91 19.93
CA SER A 163 20.79 3.57 21.34
C SER A 163 19.55 2.67 21.48
N ASP A 164 19.58 1.72 22.41
CA ASP A 164 18.52 0.72 22.63
C ASP A 164 17.12 1.31 22.88
N ASN A 165 17.08 2.60 23.20
CA ASN A 165 15.86 3.35 23.48
C ASN A 165 15.34 4.15 22.27
N VAL A 166 15.81 3.94 21.04
CA VAL A 166 15.36 4.68 19.86
C VAL A 166 14.79 3.74 18.78
N CYS A 167 13.60 4.06 18.29
CA CYS A 167 12.92 3.28 17.26
C CYS A 167 13.64 3.45 15.92
N ALA A 168 14.15 2.36 15.32
CA ALA A 168 14.92 2.43 14.09
C ALA A 168 14.13 2.94 12.87
N VAL A 169 12.79 2.88 12.91
CA VAL A 169 11.94 3.36 11.80
C VAL A 169 11.80 4.88 11.82
N CYS A 170 11.40 5.44 12.96
CA CYS A 170 11.12 6.88 13.11
C CYS A 170 12.25 7.66 13.79
N GLY A 171 13.31 7.01 14.27
CA GLY A 171 14.42 7.69 14.96
C GLY A 171 14.03 8.42 16.25
N GLN A 172 12.86 8.15 16.82
CA GLN A 172 12.38 8.76 18.07
C GLN A 172 12.49 7.78 19.25
N ILE A 173 12.52 8.32 20.46
CA ILE A 173 12.71 7.55 21.70
C ILE A 173 11.51 6.59 21.93
N ILE A 174 11.80 5.37 22.39
CA ILE A 174 10.86 4.25 22.65
C ILE A 174 10.16 4.43 24.02
N VAL A 175 10.66 5.33 24.87
CA VAL A 175 10.15 5.63 26.22
C VAL A 175 9.39 6.95 26.25
N GLN A 176 8.25 6.92 26.97
CA GLN A 176 7.31 7.99 27.31
C GLN A 176 7.93 9.40 27.30
N LEU A 177 7.46 10.27 26.42
CA LEU A 177 7.34 11.71 26.66
C LEU A 177 6.37 12.29 25.63
N ASP A 178 5.24 12.74 26.16
CA ASP A 178 4.15 13.41 25.46
C ASP A 178 4.60 14.72 24.82
N GLU A 179 4.18 14.93 23.58
CA GLU A 179 3.15 15.95 23.33
C GLU A 179 1.90 15.15 22.89
N GLU A 180 0.87 15.11 23.76
CA GLU A 180 -0.50 14.57 23.54
C GLU A 180 -0.84 13.11 23.93
N GLY A 181 -0.91 12.83 25.23
CA GLY A 181 -1.95 12.07 25.93
C GLY A 181 -2.26 10.62 25.56
N LEU A 182 -1.44 9.94 24.76
CA LEU A 182 -1.62 8.51 24.46
C LEU A 182 -0.29 7.78 24.60
N THR A 183 -0.21 6.91 25.60
CA THR A 183 0.85 5.91 25.69
C THR A 183 0.91 5.13 24.39
N GLU A 184 1.91 5.40 23.54
CA GLU A 184 2.11 4.61 22.33
C GLU A 184 2.64 3.24 22.72
N ASN A 185 1.87 2.20 22.40
CA ASN A 185 2.29 0.82 22.63
C ASN A 185 3.61 0.54 21.90
N THR A 186 4.48 -0.21 22.57
CA THR A 186 5.71 -0.74 21.99
C THR A 186 5.54 -2.21 21.64
N TYR A 187 6.19 -2.67 20.58
CA TYR A 187 6.18 -4.07 20.18
C TYR A 187 7.61 -4.61 20.10
N GLN A 188 7.86 -5.72 20.77
CA GLN A 188 9.13 -6.45 20.73
C GLN A 188 9.05 -7.58 19.70
N LEU A 189 9.97 -7.57 18.74
CA LEU A 189 10.11 -8.64 17.74
C LEU A 189 10.78 -9.88 18.34
N SER A 190 10.73 -11.01 17.63
CA SER A 190 11.46 -12.26 17.98
C SER A 190 12.98 -12.06 18.07
N CYS A 191 13.51 -11.14 17.27
CA CYS A 191 14.92 -10.72 17.29
C CYS A 191 15.27 -9.76 18.45
N ASN A 192 14.40 -9.62 19.45
CA ASN A 192 14.53 -8.74 20.63
C ASN A 192 14.60 -7.23 20.36
N HIS A 193 14.50 -6.78 19.12
CA HIS A 193 14.41 -5.35 18.81
C HIS A 193 13.01 -4.79 19.13
N VAL A 194 12.97 -3.64 19.79
CA VAL A 194 11.74 -2.95 20.21
C VAL A 194 11.47 -1.76 19.29
N PHE A 195 10.20 -1.58 18.91
CA PHE A 195 9.75 -0.48 18.05
C PHE A 195 8.42 0.07 18.58
N HIS A 196 8.04 1.28 18.14
CA HIS A 196 6.66 1.74 18.28
C HIS A 196 5.73 0.82 17.47
N GLU A 197 4.63 0.39 18.08
CA GLU A 197 3.65 -0.52 17.47
C GLU A 197 3.16 0.03 16.12
N PHE A 198 2.86 1.33 16.05
CA PHE A 198 2.45 1.99 14.80
C PHE A 198 3.53 1.94 13.71
N CYS A 199 4.81 2.13 14.08
CA CYS A 199 5.91 2.16 13.13
C CYS A 199 6.19 0.77 12.54
N ILE A 200 6.21 -0.27 13.39
CA ILE A 200 6.45 -1.64 12.93
C ILE A 200 5.25 -2.20 12.16
N ARG A 201 4.02 -1.85 12.55
CA ARG A 201 2.81 -2.19 11.78
C ARG A 201 2.81 -1.51 10.42
N GLY A 202 3.15 -0.21 10.36
CA GLY A 202 3.31 0.51 9.09
C GLY A 202 4.36 -0.15 8.18
N TRP A 203 5.52 -0.50 8.74
CA TRP A 203 6.59 -1.18 8.01
C TRP A 203 6.14 -2.52 7.39
N CYS A 204 5.53 -3.39 8.20
CA CYS A 204 5.14 -4.73 7.79
C CYS A 204 3.89 -4.77 6.91
N ILE A 205 2.89 -3.93 7.20
CA ILE A 205 1.57 -3.95 6.56
C ILE A 205 1.55 -2.99 5.36
N VAL A 206 1.88 -1.72 5.59
CA VAL A 206 1.80 -0.66 4.57
C VAL A 206 2.96 -0.77 3.59
N GLY A 207 4.18 -1.00 4.11
CA GLY A 207 5.39 -1.17 3.29
C GLY A 207 5.64 -2.58 2.76
N LYS A 208 4.81 -3.56 3.12
CA LYS A 208 4.99 -5.00 2.80
C LYS A 208 6.37 -5.54 3.20
N LYS A 209 7.04 -4.95 4.19
CA LYS A 209 8.40 -5.36 4.59
C LYS A 209 8.34 -6.38 5.71
N GLN A 210 8.55 -7.64 5.36
CA GLN A 210 8.48 -8.78 6.30
C GLN A 210 9.79 -9.09 7.02
N THR A 211 10.63 -8.07 7.21
CA THR A 211 11.95 -8.21 7.84
C THR A 211 12.16 -7.09 8.84
N CYS A 212 12.91 -7.37 9.90
CA CYS A 212 13.26 -6.38 10.91
C CYS A 212 14.05 -5.22 10.25
N PRO A 213 13.66 -3.95 10.47
CA PRO A 213 14.39 -2.79 9.93
C PRO A 213 15.87 -2.75 10.33
N TYR A 214 16.22 -3.37 11.46
CA TYR A 214 17.56 -3.34 12.03
C TYR A 214 18.42 -4.55 11.58
N CYS A 215 18.00 -5.77 11.94
CA CYS A 215 18.79 -6.99 11.69
C CYS A 215 18.37 -7.78 10.43
N LYS A 216 17.32 -7.34 9.72
CA LYS A 216 16.73 -8.03 8.55
C LYS A 216 16.23 -9.46 8.81
N GLU A 217 16.14 -9.88 10.07
CA GLU A 217 15.50 -11.16 10.43
C GLU A 217 14.02 -11.14 10.05
N LYS A 218 13.50 -12.28 9.56
CA LYS A 218 12.08 -12.39 9.17
C LYS A 218 11.19 -12.21 10.39
N VAL A 219 10.13 -11.43 10.23
CA VAL A 219 9.19 -11.14 11.32
C VAL A 219 7.99 -12.09 11.28
N ASP A 220 7.60 -12.62 12.44
CA ASP A 220 6.40 -13.45 12.60
C ASP A 220 5.11 -12.61 12.56
N LEU A 221 4.62 -12.33 11.35
CA LEU A 221 3.37 -11.59 11.09
C LEU A 221 2.17 -12.12 11.87
N LYS A 222 2.08 -13.45 12.03
CA LYS A 222 0.96 -14.10 12.72
C LYS A 222 0.86 -13.69 14.19
N ARG A 223 1.99 -13.36 14.84
CA ARG A 223 2.03 -12.91 16.24
C ARG A 223 1.74 -11.42 16.39
N MET A 224 2.00 -10.61 15.36
CA MET A 224 1.65 -9.18 15.35
C MET A 224 0.15 -8.95 15.12
N ILE A 225 -0.51 -9.91 14.45
CA ILE A 225 -1.94 -9.89 14.14
C ILE A 225 -2.68 -10.69 15.21
N SER A 226 -2.99 -10.03 16.33
CA SER A 226 -3.77 -10.65 17.40
C SER A 226 -5.26 -10.76 17.03
N ASN A 227 -5.76 -9.84 16.19
CA ASN A 227 -7.18 -9.74 15.85
C ASN A 227 -7.49 -10.40 14.49
N PRO A 228 -8.48 -11.32 14.40
CA PRO A 228 -8.93 -11.89 13.13
C PRO A 228 -9.39 -10.84 12.09
N TRP A 229 -9.86 -9.69 12.57
CA TRP A 229 -10.24 -8.54 11.74
C TRP A 229 -9.04 -7.87 11.05
N GLU A 230 -7.83 -7.93 11.61
CA GLU A 230 -6.63 -7.41 10.93
C GLU A 230 -6.23 -8.30 9.73
N ARG A 231 -6.69 -9.57 9.71
CA ARG A 231 -6.47 -10.50 8.60
C ARG A 231 -7.21 -10.08 7.33
N THR A 232 -8.37 -9.43 7.45
CA THR A 232 -9.13 -8.93 6.29
C THR A 232 -8.39 -7.80 5.58
N HIS A 233 -7.59 -6.99 6.29
CA HIS A 233 -6.75 -5.96 5.67
C HIS A 233 -5.73 -6.56 4.71
N PHE A 234 -5.13 -7.69 5.08
CA PHE A 234 -4.18 -8.40 4.22
C PHE A 234 -4.86 -9.01 3.00
N LEU A 235 -6.01 -9.67 3.19
CA LEU A 235 -6.80 -10.26 2.10
C LEU A 235 -7.27 -9.19 1.09
N TYR A 236 -7.82 -8.09 1.58
CA TYR A 236 -8.19 -6.95 0.73
C TYR A 236 -6.98 -6.43 -0.04
N GLY A 237 -5.83 -6.37 0.60
CA GLY A 237 -4.57 -6.06 -0.06
C GLY A 237 -4.23 -7.00 -1.23
N GLN A 238 -4.34 -8.31 -1.03
CA GLN A 238 -4.10 -9.29 -2.10
C GLN A 238 -5.12 -9.14 -3.25
N ILE A 239 -6.39 -8.87 -2.93
CA ILE A 239 -7.43 -8.61 -3.93
C ILE A 239 -7.06 -7.39 -4.79
N LEU A 240 -6.57 -6.31 -4.16
CA LEU A 240 -6.11 -5.12 -4.89
C LEU A 240 -4.91 -5.42 -5.82
N ASP A 241 -3.95 -6.24 -5.39
CA ASP A 241 -2.83 -6.65 -6.25
C ASP A 241 -3.32 -7.48 -7.46
N TRP A 242 -4.30 -8.37 -7.24
CA TRP A 242 -4.92 -9.15 -8.31
C TRP A 242 -5.67 -8.26 -9.30
N LEU A 243 -6.45 -7.33 -8.78
CA LEU A 243 -7.21 -6.38 -9.57
C LEU A 243 -6.30 -5.48 -10.39
N ARG A 244 -5.16 -5.03 -9.82
CA ARG A 244 -4.15 -4.25 -10.54
C ARG A 244 -3.71 -4.95 -11.81
N TYR A 245 -3.34 -6.22 -11.72
CA TYR A 245 -2.95 -6.99 -12.90
C TYR A 245 -4.12 -7.14 -13.86
N LEU A 246 -5.31 -7.48 -13.37
CA LEU A 246 -6.49 -7.60 -14.24
C LEU A 246 -6.74 -6.31 -15.03
N VAL A 247 -6.78 -5.15 -14.37
CA VAL A 247 -7.11 -3.86 -15.00
C VAL A 247 -5.97 -3.34 -15.87
N ALA A 248 -4.71 -3.47 -15.45
CA ALA A 248 -3.57 -3.00 -16.23
C ALA A 248 -3.39 -3.79 -17.53
N TRP A 249 -3.73 -5.08 -17.57
CA TRP A 249 -3.62 -5.86 -18.80
C TRP A 249 -4.74 -5.60 -19.82
N GLN A 250 -5.90 -5.09 -19.39
CA GLN A 250 -7.07 -4.87 -20.28
C GLN A 250 -6.78 -3.95 -21.48
N PRO A 251 -6.21 -2.73 -21.32
CA PRO A 251 -5.91 -1.86 -22.46
C PRO A 251 -4.90 -2.48 -23.43
N VAL A 252 -3.94 -3.27 -22.91
CA VAL A 252 -2.93 -3.94 -23.74
C VAL A 252 -3.59 -5.03 -24.58
N VAL A 253 -4.43 -5.85 -23.97
CA VAL A 253 -5.18 -6.91 -24.68
C VAL A 253 -6.10 -6.31 -25.75
N ILE A 254 -6.88 -5.29 -25.40
CA ILE A 254 -7.79 -4.63 -26.35
C ILE A 254 -7.00 -4.00 -27.51
N GLY A 255 -5.90 -3.30 -27.23
CA GLY A 255 -5.06 -2.70 -28.25
C GLY A 255 -4.42 -3.71 -29.19
N ILE A 256 -4.00 -4.87 -28.67
CA ILE A 256 -3.48 -5.98 -29.49
C ILE A 256 -4.60 -6.56 -30.36
N VAL A 257 -5.77 -6.84 -29.80
CA VAL A 257 -6.90 -7.40 -30.56
C VAL A 257 -7.35 -6.44 -31.66
N GLN A 258 -7.47 -5.15 -31.37
CA GLN A 258 -7.77 -4.13 -32.38
C GLN A 258 -6.67 -4.03 -33.44
N GLY A 259 -5.40 -4.05 -33.05
CA GLY A 259 -4.29 -4.06 -33.99
C GLY A 259 -4.29 -5.28 -34.91
N ILE A 260 -4.62 -6.46 -34.38
CA ILE A 260 -4.79 -7.70 -35.16
C ILE A 260 -5.98 -7.56 -36.13
N ASN A 261 -7.14 -7.12 -35.65
CA ASN A 261 -8.33 -6.94 -36.48
C ASN A 261 -8.08 -5.94 -37.62
N TYR A 262 -7.44 -4.81 -37.32
CA TYR A 262 -7.02 -3.83 -38.32
C TYR A 262 -6.04 -4.44 -39.34
N SER A 263 -5.04 -5.19 -38.88
CA SER A 263 -4.06 -5.84 -39.77
C SER A 263 -4.66 -6.93 -40.67
N LEU A 264 -5.71 -7.60 -40.20
CA LEU A 264 -6.44 -8.63 -40.94
C LEU A 264 -7.57 -8.04 -41.82
N GLY A 265 -7.80 -6.72 -41.77
CA GLY A 265 -8.88 -6.05 -42.50
C GLY A 265 -10.28 -6.47 -42.04
N LEU A 266 -10.41 -6.86 -40.77
CA LEU A 266 -11.66 -7.30 -40.13
C LEU A 266 -12.39 -6.14 -39.41
N GLU A 267 -11.98 -4.89 -39.66
CA GLU A 267 -12.62 -3.65 -39.19
C GLU A 267 -13.53 -3.02 -40.24
#